data_AF-A0A0A0M8W8-F1
#
_entry.id   AF-A0A0A0M8W8-F1
#
_cell.length_a   1.000
_cell.length_b   1.000
_cell.length_c   1.000
_cell.angle_alpha   90.00
_cell.angle_beta   90.00
_cell.angle_gamma   90.00
#
_symmetry.space_group_name_H-M   'P 1'
#
loop_
_entity.id
_entity.type
_entity.pdbx_description
1 polymer ?
#
loop_
_entity_poly.entity_id
_entity_poly.type
_entity_poly.pdbx_seq_one_letter_code
_entity_poly.pdbx_strand_id
1 'polypeptide(L)' 'RVAAVAVEWRGPLAFLRWRDAAGRVHRRTWWPDVLRPRDRRRLRLAAGNESASPVVASVAP' A
#
# COMPACT_ATOMS: atom_id res chain seq x y z
N ARG A 1 20.08 1.16 1.26
CA ARG A 1 20.01 0.97 2.73
C ARG A 1 18.72 1.61 3.23
N VAL A 2 17.94 0.92 4.07
CA VAL A 2 16.72 1.45 4.69
C VAL A 2 17.08 1.91 6.10
N ALA A 3 16.70 3.14 6.45
CA ALA A 3 17.02 3.73 7.75
C ALA A 3 15.97 3.41 8.82
N ALA A 4 14.69 3.35 8.42
CA ALA A 4 13.57 2.98 9.28
C ALA A 4 12.46 2.36 8.42
N VAL A 5 11.80 1.33 8.95
CA VAL A 5 10.72 0.59 8.26
C VAL A 5 9.52 0.42 9.19
N ALA A 6 8.32 0.67 8.68
CA ALA A 6 7.06 0.43 9.37
C ALA A 6 6.13 -0.35 8.44
N VAL A 7 5.45 -1.36 9.01
CA VAL A 7 4.45 -2.16 8.31
C VAL A 7 3.15 -2.09 9.10
N GLU A 8 2.08 -1.68 8.42
CA GLU A 8 0.73 -1.71 8.96
C GLU A 8 -0.11 -2.72 8.19
N TRP A 9 -0.93 -3.46 8.94
CA TRP A 9 -1.81 -4.49 8.41
C TRP A 9 -3.27 -4.01 8.50
N ARG A 10 -4.01 -4.08 7.39
CA ARG A 10 -5.47 -3.87 7.38
C ARG A 10 -6.12 -5.05 6.70
N GLY A 11 -6.50 -6.06 7.50
CA GLY A 11 -6.87 -7.37 6.95
C GLY A 11 -5.69 -7.98 6.17
N PRO A 12 -5.91 -8.53 4.96
CA PRO A 12 -4.84 -9.12 4.15
C PRO A 12 -3.99 -8.08 3.41
N LEU A 13 -4.17 -6.78 3.66
CA LEU A 13 -3.39 -5.73 3.02
C LEU A 13 -2.21 -5.32 3.89
N ALA A 14 -1.03 -5.24 3.28
CA ALA A 14 0.17 -4.72 3.91
C ALA A 14 0.52 -3.34 3.33
N PHE A 15 0.75 -2.38 4.23
CA PHE A 15 1.18 -1.04 3.93
C PHE A 15 2.59 -0.84 4.50
N LEU A 16 3.57 -0.63 3.64
CA LEU A 16 4.97 -0.44 4.01
C LEU A 16 5.32 1.02 3.81
N ARG A 17 5.93 1.60 4.84
CA ARG A 17 6.57 2.90 4.79
C ARG A 17 8.02 2.77 5.18
N TRP A 18 8.91 3.36 4.42
CA TRP A 18 10.33 3.38 4.77
C TRP A 18 11.02 4.67 4.37
N ARG A 19 12.17 4.94 4.99
CA ARG A 19 13.09 6.01 4.56
C ARG A 19 14.35 5.42 3.94
N ASP A 20 14.74 5.92 2.77
CA ASP A 20 16.01 5.56 2.17
C ASP A 20 17.18 6.33 2.81
N ALA A 21 18.40 6.02 2.39
CA ALA A 21 19.61 6.66 2.90
C ALA A 21 19.71 8.17 2.57
N ALA A 22 18.95 8.64 1.57
CA ALA A 22 18.85 10.06 1.22
C ALA A 22 17.71 10.77 1.98
N GLY A 23 17.06 10.09 2.95
CA GLY A 23 15.97 10.63 3.74
C GLY A 23 14.61 10.65 3.02
N ARG A 24 14.52 10.15 1.78
CA ARG A 24 13.26 10.13 1.03
C ARG A 24 12.32 9.10 1.63
N VAL A 25 11.06 9.51 1.79
CA VAL A 25 9.98 8.63 2.27
C VAL A 25 9.41 7.88 1.08
N HIS A 26 9.35 6.57 1.21
CA HIS A 26 8.75 5.67 0.24
C HIS A 26 7.55 4.97 0.86
N ARG A 27 6.55 4.67 0.04
CA ARG A 27 5.37 3.90 0.42
C ARG A 27 5.10 2.83 -0.61
N ARG A 28 4.78 1.62 -0.15
CA ARG A 28 4.32 0.51 -0.99
C ARG A 28 3.12 -0.17 -0.35
N THR A 29 2.10 -0.44 -1.15
CA THR A 29 0.97 -1.28 -0.77
C THR A 29 1.06 -2.57 -1.56
N TRP A 30 0.95 -3.71 -0.89
CA TRP A 30 0.88 -5.00 -1.56
C TRP A 30 -0.06 -5.94 -0.82
N TRP A 31 -0.51 -6.93 -1.58
CA TRP A 31 -1.26 -8.06 -1.08
C TRP A 31 -0.24 -9.18 -0.91
N PRO A 32 -0.01 -9.71 0.30
CA PRO A 32 0.71 -10.96 0.45
C PRO A 32 -0.12 -12.04 -0.25
N ASP A 33 0.53 -12.92 -1.01
CA ASP A 33 -0.12 -13.95 -1.83
C ASP A 33 -0.82 -15.07 -1.02
N VAL A 34 -1.14 -14.79 0.25
CA VAL A 34 -1.83 -15.68 1.20
C VAL A 34 -3.34 -15.76 0.96
N LEU A 35 -3.86 -15.02 -0.02
CA LEU A 35 -5.27 -15.04 -0.37
C LEU A 35 -5.60 -16.21 -1.28
N ARG A 36 -6.66 -16.96 -0.92
CA ARG A 36 -7.21 -17.99 -1.80
C ARG A 36 -7.63 -17.35 -3.14
N PRO A 37 -7.57 -18.07 -4.27
CA PRO A 37 -7.83 -17.51 -5.60
C PRO A 37 -9.16 -16.75 -5.73
N ARG A 38 -10.22 -17.21 -5.05
CA ARG A 38 -11.54 -16.57 -5.02
C ARG A 38 -11.50 -15.18 -4.37
N ASP A 39 -10.79 -15.04 -3.27
CA ASP A 39 -10.69 -13.78 -2.53
C ASP A 39 -9.83 -12.79 -3.30
N ARG A 40 -8.74 -13.26 -3.91
CA ARG A 40 -7.92 -12.48 -4.83
C ARG A 40 -8.73 -11.92 -6.00
N ARG A 41 -9.64 -12.70 -6.59
CA ARG A 41 -10.52 -12.23 -7.67
C ARG A 41 -11.49 -11.15 -7.18
N ARG A 42 -12.16 -11.38 -6.05
CA ARG A 42 -13.11 -10.40 -5.47
C ARG A 42 -12.44 -9.06 -5.22
N LEU A 43 -11.23 -9.09 -4.67
CA LEU A 43 -10.47 -7.89 -4.33
C LEU A 43 -9.92 -7.17 -5.56
N ARG A 44 -9.47 -7.90 -6.60
CA ARG A 44 -9.13 -7.29 -7.90
C ARG A 44 -10.32 -6.58 -8.54
N LEU A 45 -11.51 -7.15 -8.45
CA LEU A 45 -12.72 -6.51 -8.95
C LEU A 45 -13.06 -5.23 -8.18
N ALA A 46 -12.90 -5.23 -6.85
CA ALA A 46 -13.08 -4.03 -6.03
C ALA A 46 -12.03 -2.95 -6.34
N ALA A 47 -10.75 -3.33 -6.47
CA ALA A 47 -9.65 -2.40 -6.73
C ALA A 47 -9.61 -1.86 -8.17
N GLY A 48 -10.09 -2.63 -9.15
CA GLY A 48 -10.22 -2.15 -10.54
C GLY A 48 -11.26 -1.05 -10.71
N ASN A 49 -12.20 -0.92 -9.77
CA ASN A 49 -13.13 0.20 -9.69
C ASN A 49 -12.52 1.42 -8.96
N GLU A 50 -11.48 1.21 -8.16
CA GLU A 50 -10.69 2.28 -7.55
C GLU A 50 -9.43 2.51 -8.40
N SER A 51 -9.60 3.11 -9.58
CA SER A 51 -8.48 3.74 -10.28
C SER A 51 -7.70 4.58 -9.28
N ALA A 52 -6.45 4.18 -9.05
CA ALA A 52 -5.56 4.72 -8.03
C ALA A 52 -5.77 6.23 -7.88
N SER A 53 -6.32 6.66 -6.75
CA SER A 53 -6.47 8.09 -6.48
C SER A 53 -5.09 8.72 -6.67
N PRO A 54 -4.94 9.72 -7.55
CA PRO A 54 -3.70 10.46 -7.63
C PRO A 54 -3.40 10.98 -6.23
N VAL A 55 -2.12 10.96 -5.85
CA VAL A 55 -1.64 11.65 -4.66
C VAL A 55 -1.96 13.13 -4.85
N VAL A 56 -3.15 13.54 -4.43
CA VAL A 56 -3.50 14.95 -4.27
C VAL A 56 -2.91 15.33 -2.93
N ALA A 57 -2.00 16.31 -2.96
CA ALA A 57 -1.50 16.93 -1.74
C ALA A 57 -2.71 17.40 -0.93
N SER A 58 -2.91 16.79 0.25
CA SER A 58 -3.90 17.25 1.21
C SER A 58 -3.48 18.65 1.67
N VAL A 59 -4.14 19.67 1.14
CA VAL A 59 -4.08 21.02 1.69
C VAL A 59 -5.16 21.10 2.76
N ALA A 60 -4.76 21.33 4.01
CA ALA A 60 -5.68 21.61 5.10
C ALA A 60 -6.22 23.06 4.98
N PRO A 61 -7.45 23.36 5.45
CA PRO A 61 -7.98 24.73 5.50
C PRO A 61 -7.28 25.61 6.54
#